data_AF-A0A4S0N377-F1
#
_entry.id   AF-A0A4S0N377-F1
#
_cell.length_a   1.000
_cell.length_b   1.000
_cell.length_c   1.000
_cell.angle_alpha   90.00
_cell.angle_beta   90.00
_cell.angle_gamma   90.00
#
_symmetry.space_group_name_H-M   'P 1'
#
loop_
_entity.id
_entity.type
_entity.pdbx_description
1 polymer ?
#
loop_
_entity_poly.entity_id
_entity_poly.type
_entity_poly.pdbx_seq_one_letter_code
_entity_poly.pdbx_strand_id
1 'polypeptide(L)'
;RLVHHLDRDTSGVLVVARTRLAAMKLSEAFRARETKKTYWALVKGVPAKREDKISTWLIKEPTEDGDRVRVAKHGEKGADHAVSYYRVVEQAAQSLSWLEMEPYTGRTHQLRVHAAHISCPIIGDPKYFEADTNWEFPGGIQNRLHLHARRIVIP
;
A
#
# COMPACT_ATOMS: atom_id res chain seq x y z
N ARG A 1 21.86 5.02 7.34
CA ARG A 1 21.45 3.60 7.32
C ARG A 1 19.94 3.54 7.15
N LEU A 2 19.47 2.72 6.23
CA LEU A 2 18.05 2.56 5.98
C LEU A 2 17.42 1.75 7.13
N VAL A 3 16.29 2.22 7.65
CA VAL A 3 15.59 1.57 8.78
C VAL A 3 14.21 1.03 8.41
N HIS A 4 13.69 1.45 7.25
CA HIS A 4 12.51 0.90 6.59
C HIS A 4 12.61 1.12 5.08
N HIS A 5 11.79 0.42 4.32
CA HIS A 5 11.78 0.49 2.86
C HIS A 5 10.47 1.09 2.34
N LEU A 6 10.57 1.75 1.19
CA LEU A 6 9.45 2.19 0.38
C LEU A 6 9.57 1.49 -0.98
N ASP A 7 8.46 1.08 -1.58
CA ASP A 7 8.48 0.48 -2.92
C ASP A 7 9.03 1.51 -3.92
N ARG A 8 9.74 1.04 -4.95
CA ARG A 8 10.45 1.89 -5.92
C ARG A 8 9.61 3.04 -6.49
N ASP A 9 8.35 2.75 -6.81
CA ASP A 9 7.45 3.70 -7.47
C ASP A 9 6.56 4.46 -6.46
N THR A 10 6.66 4.14 -5.15
CA THR A 10 5.92 4.84 -4.10
C THR A 10 6.70 6.08 -3.65
N SER A 11 6.02 7.21 -3.57
CA SER A 11 6.61 8.48 -3.11
C SER A 11 6.40 8.70 -1.62
N GLY A 12 7.10 9.68 -1.01
CA GLY A 12 6.79 10.19 0.33
C GLY A 12 7.90 9.98 1.36
N VAL A 13 7.50 9.89 2.64
CA VAL A 13 8.41 9.92 3.79
C VAL A 13 9.29 8.67 3.84
N LEU A 14 10.61 8.88 3.82
CA LEU A 14 11.64 7.87 4.06
C LEU A 14 12.49 8.26 5.26
N VAL A 15 12.75 7.32 6.17
CA VAL A 15 13.50 7.58 7.40
C VAL A 15 14.89 6.95 7.26
N VAL A 16 15.92 7.76 7.50
CA VAL A 16 17.32 7.33 7.42
C VAL A 16 18.04 7.65 8.73
N ALA A 17 18.59 6.63 9.37
CA ALA A 17 19.36 6.80 10.59
C ALA A 17 20.78 7.32 10.29
N ARG A 18 21.20 8.36 11.00
CA ARG A 18 22.54 8.95 10.90
C ARG A 18 23.61 8.23 11.71
N THR A 19 23.24 7.55 12.80
CA THR A 19 24.17 6.85 13.70
C THR A 19 23.79 5.38 13.87
N ARG A 20 24.72 4.57 14.40
CA ARG A 20 24.45 3.16 14.71
C ARG A 20 23.35 2.98 15.74
N LEU A 21 23.41 3.75 16.83
CA LEU A 21 22.44 3.69 17.92
C LEU A 21 21.04 4.05 17.42
N ALA A 22 20.91 5.12 16.62
CA ALA A 22 19.64 5.49 16.01
C ALA A 22 19.11 4.40 15.07
N ALA A 23 19.98 3.77 14.27
CA ALA A 23 19.58 2.70 13.36
C ALA A 23 19.04 1.48 14.11
N MET A 24 19.63 1.14 15.26
CA MET A 24 19.15 0.06 16.12
C MET A 24 17.78 0.38 16.70
N LYS A 25 17.64 1.53 17.38
CA LYS A 25 16.37 1.95 18.01
C LYS A 25 15.22 2.08 17.01
N LEU A 26 15.48 2.69 15.86
CA LEU A 26 14.47 2.84 14.81
C LEU A 26 14.05 1.48 14.23
N SER A 27 15.02 0.61 13.93
CA SER A 27 14.72 -0.75 13.45
C SER A 27 13.87 -1.54 14.45
N GLU A 28 14.14 -1.38 15.74
CA GLU A 28 13.37 -2.00 16.82
C GLU A 28 11.93 -1.47 16.84
N ALA A 29 11.72 -0.15 16.83
CA ALA A 29 10.38 0.45 16.78
C ALA A 29 9.56 0.00 15.56
N PHE A 30 10.19 -0.12 14.38
CA PHE A 30 9.52 -0.67 13.19
C PHE A 30 9.15 -2.15 13.33
N ARG A 31 10.03 -2.97 13.94
CA ARG A 31 9.74 -4.40 14.19
C ARG A 31 8.65 -4.60 15.23
N ALA A 32 8.67 -3.79 16.29
CA ALA A 32 7.67 -3.78 17.36
C ALA A 32 6.30 -3.22 16.91
N ARG A 33 6.21 -2.64 15.70
CA ARG A 33 5.00 -2.01 15.15
C ARG A 33 4.50 -0.82 15.98
N GLU A 34 5.43 -0.14 16.65
CA GLU A 34 5.15 1.06 17.42
C GLU A 34 5.08 2.32 16.52
N THR A 35 5.55 2.19 15.27
CA THR A 35 5.45 3.26 14.28
C THR A 35 4.10 3.23 13.57
N LYS A 36 3.46 4.39 13.47
CA LYS A 36 2.24 4.57 12.68
C LYS A 36 2.58 5.18 11.33
N LYS A 37 2.11 4.55 10.25
CA LYS A 37 2.37 5.00 8.88
C LYS A 37 1.05 5.31 8.20
N THR A 38 0.93 6.50 7.64
CA THR A 38 -0.24 6.95 6.90
C THR A 38 0.13 7.16 5.45
N TYR A 39 -0.64 6.54 4.56
CA TYR A 39 -0.48 6.65 3.12
C TYR A 39 -1.72 7.29 2.51
N TRP A 40 -1.51 8.01 1.42
CA TRP A 40 -2.57 8.47 0.54
C TRP A 40 -2.50 7.71 -0.77
N ALA A 41 -3.67 7.26 -1.24
CA ALA A 41 -3.82 6.59 -2.51
C ALA A 41 -4.96 7.21 -3.30
N LEU A 42 -4.75 7.44 -4.60
CA LEU A 42 -5.85 7.66 -5.54
C LEU A 42 -6.21 6.31 -6.15
N VAL A 43 -7.47 5.90 -6.06
CA VAL A 43 -7.94 4.60 -6.54
C VAL A 43 -9.08 4.73 -7.53
N LYS A 44 -9.25 3.71 -8.38
CA LYS A 44 -10.41 3.57 -9.27
C LYS A 44 -11.64 3.22 -8.44
N GLY A 45 -12.75 3.87 -8.74
CA GLY A 45 -14.03 3.63 -8.09
C GLY A 45 -14.08 4.12 -6.64
N VAL A 46 -15.11 3.69 -5.93
CA VAL A 46 -15.34 4.00 -4.52
C VAL A 46 -15.57 2.68 -3.78
N PRO A 47 -14.84 2.39 -2.70
CA PRO A 47 -15.10 1.21 -1.88
C PRO A 47 -16.52 1.20 -1.33
N ALA A 48 -17.12 0.02 -1.19
CA ALA A 48 -18.50 -0.12 -0.69
C ALA A 48 -18.70 0.46 0.73
N LYS A 49 -17.66 0.46 1.56
CA LYS A 49 -17.66 1.07 2.89
C LYS A 49 -16.75 2.29 2.89
N ARG A 50 -17.15 3.35 3.61
CA ARG A 50 -16.32 4.57 3.73
C ARG A 50 -15.06 4.33 4.56
N GLU A 51 -15.07 3.35 5.46
CA GLU A 51 -13.91 2.90 6.22
C GLU A 51 -14.05 1.40 6.50
N ASP A 52 -12.93 0.67 6.46
CA ASP A 52 -12.92 -0.74 6.85
C ASP A 52 -11.50 -1.23 7.14
N LYS A 53 -11.44 -2.44 7.73
CA LYS A 53 -10.23 -3.24 7.89
C LYS A 53 -10.12 -4.25 6.76
N ILE A 54 -9.02 -4.22 6.02
CA ILE A 54 -8.64 -5.24 5.05
C ILE A 54 -7.69 -6.21 5.73
N SER A 55 -8.10 -7.47 5.86
CA SER A 55 -7.32 -8.52 6.51
C SER A 55 -7.28 -9.76 5.62
N THR A 56 -6.14 -9.96 4.96
CA THR A 56 -5.92 -11.07 4.02
C THR A 56 -4.60 -11.77 4.31
N TRP A 57 -4.33 -12.83 3.57
CA TRP A 57 -3.04 -13.50 3.54
C TRP A 57 -2.37 -13.21 2.21
N LEU A 58 -1.07 -12.91 2.21
CA LEU A 58 -0.33 -12.54 1.01
C LEU A 58 0.81 -13.54 0.77
N ILE A 59 0.95 -13.97 -0.48
CA ILE A 59 2.10 -14.77 -0.94
C ILE A 59 2.87 -13.95 -1.97
N LYS A 60 4.20 -13.98 -1.80
CA LYS A 60 5.14 -13.41 -2.74
C LYS A 60 5.48 -14.44 -3.81
N GLU A 61 5.31 -14.07 -5.07
CA GLU A 61 5.60 -14.92 -6.22
C GLU A 61 6.66 -14.24 -7.09
N PRO A 62 7.76 -14.95 -7.41
CA PRO A 62 8.75 -14.44 -8.35
C PRO A 62 8.14 -14.42 -9.76
N THR A 63 8.30 -13.32 -10.48
CA THR A 63 7.95 -13.17 -11.90
C THR A 63 9.14 -12.61 -12.68
N GLU A 64 9.12 -12.67 -14.01
CA GLU A 64 10.21 -12.14 -14.86
C GLU A 64 10.44 -10.63 -14.61
N ASP A 65 9.37 -9.87 -14.33
CA ASP A 65 9.41 -8.44 -14.00
C ASP A 65 9.59 -8.14 -12.48
N GLY A 66 10.22 -9.09 -11.78
CA GLY A 66 10.49 -9.06 -10.35
C GLY A 66 9.36 -9.66 -9.51
N ASP A 67 9.27 -9.29 -8.24
CA ASP A 67 8.31 -9.92 -7.35
C ASP A 67 6.87 -9.37 -7.54
N ARG A 68 5.88 -10.25 -7.67
CA ARG A 68 4.44 -9.94 -7.57
C ARG A 68 3.91 -10.52 -6.25
N VAL A 69 2.86 -9.93 -5.71
CA VAL A 69 2.22 -10.40 -4.49
C VAL A 69 0.74 -10.63 -4.79
N ARG A 70 0.22 -11.79 -4.39
CA ARG A 70 -1.20 -12.10 -4.56
C ARG A 70 -1.86 -12.40 -3.22
N VAL A 71 -3.18 -12.25 -3.20
CA VAL A 71 -3.99 -12.74 -2.09
C VAL A 71 -4.00 -14.26 -2.11
N ALA A 72 -3.73 -14.85 -0.95
CA ALA A 72 -3.62 -16.29 -0.72
C ALA A 72 -4.75 -16.78 0.18
N LYS A 73 -4.97 -18.09 0.16
CA LYS A 73 -5.92 -18.72 1.09
C LYS A 73 -5.28 -18.83 2.48
N HIS A 74 -6.11 -18.81 3.53
CA HIS A 74 -5.62 -19.07 4.88
C HIS A 74 -5.00 -20.48 4.96
N GLY A 75 -3.81 -20.58 5.55
CA GLY A 75 -3.06 -21.84 5.68
C GLY A 75 -2.24 -22.24 4.44
N GLU A 76 -2.26 -21.45 3.37
CA GLU A 76 -1.43 -21.70 2.20
C GLU A 76 0.07 -21.52 2.55
N LYS A 77 0.93 -22.42 2.06
CA LYS A 77 2.35 -22.44 2.40
C LYS A 77 3.04 -21.16 1.92
N GLY A 78 3.71 -20.47 2.84
CA GLY A 78 4.40 -19.20 2.55
C GLY A 78 3.49 -17.97 2.60
N ALA A 79 2.23 -18.12 3.01
CA ALA A 79 1.32 -17.00 3.17
C ALA A 79 1.59 -16.24 4.48
N ASP A 80 1.78 -14.94 4.36
CA ASP A 80 1.94 -14.03 5.49
C ASP A 80 0.66 -13.24 5.73
N HIS A 81 0.26 -13.09 7.00
CA HIS A 81 -0.88 -12.26 7.36
C HIS A 81 -0.59 -10.79 7.08
N ALA A 82 -1.55 -10.12 6.44
CA ALA A 82 -1.50 -8.73 6.07
C ALA A 82 -2.76 -7.99 6.52
N VAL A 83 -2.58 -6.88 7.23
CA VAL A 83 -3.66 -6.04 7.75
C VAL A 83 -3.42 -4.58 7.42
N SER A 84 -4.42 -3.94 6.83
CA SER A 84 -4.46 -2.50 6.64
C SER A 84 -5.84 -1.96 6.97
N TYR A 85 -5.87 -0.71 7.41
CA TYR A 85 -7.09 0.08 7.54
C TYR A 85 -7.14 1.07 6.39
N TYR A 86 -8.34 1.40 5.93
CA TYR A 86 -8.53 2.52 5.02
C TYR A 86 -9.73 3.35 5.43
N ARG A 87 -9.71 4.62 5.01
CA ARG A 87 -10.88 5.50 4.99
C ARG A 87 -10.90 6.30 3.70
N VAL A 88 -12.10 6.53 3.17
CA VAL A 88 -12.35 7.42 2.04
C VAL A 88 -12.27 8.85 2.58
N VAL A 89 -11.26 9.60 2.11
CA VAL A 89 -11.10 11.02 2.41
C VAL A 89 -12.07 11.82 1.55
N GLU A 90 -12.07 11.55 0.25
CA GLU A 90 -12.92 12.22 -0.72
C GLU A 90 -13.14 11.33 -1.95
N GLN A 91 -14.16 11.62 -2.75
CA GLN A 91 -14.46 10.87 -3.97
C GLN A 91 -14.95 11.80 -5.09
N ALA A 92 -14.57 11.47 -6.31
CA ALA A 92 -15.12 12.10 -7.51
C ALA A 92 -16.19 11.16 -8.08
N ALA A 93 -17.46 11.49 -7.82
CA ALA A 93 -18.62 10.68 -8.17
C ALA A 93 -18.43 9.21 -7.75
N GLN A 94 -18.53 8.28 -8.71
CA GLN A 94 -18.28 6.84 -8.54
C GLN A 94 -17.04 6.37 -9.33
N SER A 95 -16.26 7.30 -9.88
CA SER A 95 -15.14 6.97 -10.77
C SER A 95 -13.80 6.90 -10.06
N LEU A 96 -13.57 7.74 -9.05
CA LEU A 96 -12.32 7.81 -8.30
C LEU A 96 -12.58 8.08 -6.83
N SER A 97 -11.69 7.58 -5.97
CA SER A 97 -11.64 7.97 -4.57
C SER A 97 -10.21 8.18 -4.08
N TRP A 98 -10.09 9.11 -3.13
CA TRP A 98 -8.87 9.34 -2.37
C TRP A 98 -8.98 8.59 -1.06
N LEU A 99 -8.13 7.59 -0.88
CA LEU A 99 -8.04 6.81 0.33
C LEU A 99 -6.89 7.31 1.20
N GLU A 100 -7.15 7.40 2.50
CA GLU A 100 -6.10 7.31 3.50
C GLU A 100 -5.99 5.87 3.96
N MET A 101 -4.78 5.32 3.93
CA MET A 101 -4.51 3.93 4.26
C MET A 101 -3.45 3.82 5.37
N GLU A 102 -3.68 2.95 6.34
CA GLU A 102 -2.76 2.66 7.44
C GLU A 102 -2.40 1.16 7.44
N PRO A 103 -1.19 0.78 7.01
CA PRO A 103 -0.73 -0.60 7.07
C PRO A 103 -0.28 -0.95 8.51
N TYR A 104 -1.02 -1.83 9.16
CA TYR A 104 -0.66 -2.38 10.47
C TYR A 104 0.49 -3.40 10.38
N THR A 105 0.49 -4.19 9.31
CA THR A 105 1.63 -5.04 8.92
C THR A 105 2.45 -4.39 7.81
N GLY A 106 3.68 -4.83 7.57
CA GLY A 106 4.57 -4.29 6.54
C GLY A 106 4.97 -5.31 5.47
N ARG A 107 4.01 -5.87 4.73
CA ARG A 107 4.28 -6.82 3.63
C ARG A 107 4.59 -6.08 2.33
N THR A 108 5.38 -6.70 1.45
CA THR A 108 5.69 -6.17 0.12
C THR A 108 4.41 -5.89 -0.66
N HIS A 109 4.32 -4.72 -1.30
CA HIS A 109 3.16 -4.30 -2.10
C HIS A 109 1.79 -4.33 -1.37
N GLN A 110 1.77 -4.40 -0.03
CA GLN A 110 0.55 -4.70 0.72
C GLN A 110 -0.63 -3.78 0.39
N LEU A 111 -0.41 -2.46 0.43
CA LEU A 111 -1.49 -1.48 0.16
C LEU A 111 -1.99 -1.57 -1.28
N ARG A 112 -1.09 -1.84 -2.23
CA ARG A 112 -1.40 -1.99 -3.66
C ARG A 112 -2.29 -3.21 -3.90
N VAL A 113 -1.93 -4.35 -3.32
CA VAL A 113 -2.72 -5.59 -3.40
C VAL A 113 -4.04 -5.45 -2.65
N HIS A 114 -4.05 -4.82 -1.47
CA HIS A 114 -5.28 -4.59 -0.70
C HIS A 114 -6.27 -3.68 -1.44
N ALA A 115 -5.78 -2.61 -2.07
CA ALA A 115 -6.61 -1.73 -2.89
C ALA A 115 -7.23 -2.48 -4.08
N ALA A 116 -6.44 -3.27 -4.80
CA ALA A 116 -6.95 -4.13 -5.86
C ALA A 116 -7.96 -5.19 -5.34
N HIS A 117 -7.69 -5.77 -4.16
CA HIS A 117 -8.55 -6.78 -3.54
C HIS A 117 -9.95 -6.25 -3.18
N ILE A 118 -10.06 -4.98 -2.78
CA ILE A 118 -11.37 -4.33 -2.53
C ILE A 118 -12.00 -3.79 -3.82
N SER A 119 -11.53 -4.22 -5.00
CA SER A 119 -11.96 -3.76 -6.32
C SER A 119 -11.75 -2.27 -6.58
N CYS A 120 -10.81 -1.64 -5.87
CA CYS A 120 -10.42 -0.25 -6.06
C CYS A 120 -8.89 -0.16 -6.25
N PRO A 121 -8.34 -0.65 -7.37
CA PRO A 121 -6.90 -0.62 -7.61
C PRO A 121 -6.36 0.81 -7.68
N ILE A 122 -5.10 0.99 -7.25
CA ILE A 122 -4.43 2.30 -7.20
C ILE A 122 -4.13 2.79 -8.62
N ILE A 123 -4.51 4.03 -8.92
CA ILE A 123 -4.30 4.63 -10.24
C ILE A 123 -2.82 4.65 -10.61
N GLY A 124 -2.53 4.16 -11.82
CA GLY A 124 -1.18 4.08 -12.38
C GLY A 124 -0.30 3.01 -11.74
N ASP A 125 -0.89 2.02 -11.06
CA ASP A 125 -0.16 0.84 -10.59
C ASP A 125 0.15 -0.13 -11.75
N PRO A 126 1.41 -0.31 -12.17
CA PRO A 126 1.72 -1.13 -13.34
C PRO A 126 1.51 -2.64 -13.12
N LYS A 127 1.35 -3.11 -11.87
CA LYS A 127 1.31 -4.55 -11.53
C LYS A 127 -0.07 -5.06 -11.13
N TYR A 128 -0.86 -4.21 -10.47
CA TYR A 128 -2.15 -4.60 -9.88
C TYR A 128 -3.32 -3.82 -10.47
N PHE A 129 -3.06 -2.94 -11.43
CA PHE A 129 -4.09 -2.25 -12.16
C PHE A 129 -4.54 -3.09 -13.36
N GLU A 130 -5.53 -3.94 -13.14
CA GLU A 130 -6.24 -4.61 -14.23
C GLU A 130 -7.35 -3.66 -14.67
N ALA A 131 -7.00 -2.72 -15.56
CA ALA A 131 -7.98 -1.83 -16.16
C ALA A 131 -8.96 -2.68 -16.96
N ASP A 132 -10.22 -2.70 -16.55
CA ASP A 132 -11.33 -3.00 -17.44
C ASP A 132 -11.12 -2.22 -18.75
N THR A 133 -11.15 -2.91 -19.90
CA THR A 133 -10.80 -2.35 -21.21
C THR A 133 -11.65 -1.15 -21.60
N ASN A 134 -12.78 -0.95 -20.93
CA ASN A 134 -13.70 0.17 -21.12
C ASN A 134 -13.51 1.32 -20.11
N TRP A 135 -12.44 1.31 -19.30
CA TRP A 135 -12.18 2.37 -18.34
C TRP A 135 -11.28 3.45 -18.95
N GLU A 136 -11.88 4.61 -19.25
CA GLU A 136 -11.14 5.78 -19.70
C GLU A 136 -10.42 6.45 -18.52
N PHE A 137 -9.11 6.55 -18.65
CA PHE A 137 -8.28 7.25 -17.69
C PHE A 137 -8.61 8.75 -17.74
N PRO A 138 -9.02 9.38 -16.62
CA PRO A 138 -9.37 10.80 -16.63
C PRO A 138 -8.18 11.64 -17.10
N GLY A 139 -8.42 12.51 -18.08
CA GLY A 139 -7.39 13.40 -18.61
C GLY A 139 -6.75 14.26 -17.52
N GLY A 140 -5.47 14.58 -17.69
CA GLY A 140 -4.71 15.43 -16.77
C GLY A 140 -4.08 14.69 -15.58
N ILE A 141 -4.34 13.40 -15.41
CA ILE A 141 -3.66 12.57 -14.40
C ILE A 141 -2.39 11.96 -15.01
N GLN A 142 -1.29 11.94 -14.25
CA GLN A 142 -0.02 11.39 -14.72
C GLN A 142 -0.03 9.85 -14.72
N ASN A 143 0.60 9.19 -15.69
CA ASN A 143 0.71 7.73 -15.69
C ASN A 143 1.84 7.26 -14.75
N ARG A 144 1.62 7.35 -13.43
CA ARG A 144 2.52 6.88 -12.38
C ARG A 144 1.73 6.33 -11.19
N LEU A 145 2.39 5.58 -10.31
CA LEU A 145 1.74 5.06 -9.10
C LEU A 145 1.30 6.21 -8.17
N HIS A 146 -0.01 6.35 -7.98
CA HIS A 146 -0.59 7.32 -7.06
C HIS A 146 -0.68 6.77 -5.64
N LEU A 147 0.47 6.38 -5.09
CA LEU A 147 0.64 6.00 -3.69
C LEU A 147 1.71 6.88 -3.05
N HIS A 148 1.36 7.52 -1.94
CA HIS A 148 2.21 8.49 -1.25
C HIS A 148 2.26 8.21 0.25
N ALA A 149 3.45 7.92 0.78
CA ALA A 149 3.72 7.84 2.21
C ALA A 149 3.66 9.25 2.84
N ARG A 150 2.48 9.62 3.33
CA ARG A 150 2.18 10.98 3.78
C ARG A 150 2.77 11.31 5.15
N ARG A 151 2.74 10.37 6.09
CA ARG A 151 3.14 10.60 7.48
C ARG A 151 3.70 9.33 8.10
N ILE A 152 4.76 9.49 8.88
CA ILE A 152 5.25 8.46 9.80
C ILE A 152 5.34 9.09 11.19
N VAL A 153 4.78 8.42 12.19
CA VAL A 153 4.92 8.76 13.60
C VAL A 153 5.79 7.69 14.23
N ILE A 154 6.87 8.13 14.88
CA ILE A 154 7.85 7.29 15.57
C ILE A 154 7.78 7.68 17.05
N PRO A 155 7.76 6.72 17.99
CA PRO A 155 7.81 7.01 19.43
C PRO A 155 9.09 7.75 19.84
#